data_AF-A0A455UKE6-F1
#
_entry.id   AF-A0A455UKE6-F1
#
_cell.length_a   1.000
_cell.length_b   1.000
_cell.length_c   1.000
_cell.angle_alpha   90.00
_cell.angle_beta   90.00
_cell.angle_gamma   90.00
#
_symmetry.space_group_name_H-M   'P 1'
#
loop_
_entity.id
_entity.type
_entity.pdbx_description
1 polymer ?
#
loop_
_entity_poly.entity_id
_entity_poly.type
_entity_poly.pdbx_seq_one_letter_code
_entity_poly.pdbx_strand_id
1 'polypeptide(L)'
;MTILHPMPSPAWGRIGVHTGLLRVAETPAQLAAVIGHEVGHVLAEHGNERLTQQLGIKAVLLLVGFFGEGDLGHQQLMQALGLGAQLGISLPFSRTHEEEADLMGLAIMARAGFDPQQSVALWRNMAAAGGGQP
;
A
#
# COMPACT_ATOMS: atom_id res chain seq x y z
N MET A 1 -8.29 5.77 8.67
CA MET A 1 -7.97 6.35 7.35
C MET A 1 -7.81 5.19 6.41
N THR A 2 -8.84 4.88 5.61
CA THR A 2 -8.79 3.71 4.72
C THR A 2 -8.48 4.23 3.33
N ILE A 3 -7.20 4.15 2.96
CA ILE A 3 -6.81 4.14 1.54
C ILE A 3 -7.44 2.86 0.99
N LEU A 4 -8.30 3.00 -0.03
CA LEU A 4 -9.03 1.87 -0.57
C LEU A 4 -8.02 0.88 -1.15
N HIS A 5 -7.98 -0.30 -0.53
CA HIS A 5 -7.19 -1.43 -0.98
C HIS A 5 -7.51 -1.75 -2.45
N PRO A 6 -6.51 -2.14 -3.28
CA PRO A 6 -6.77 -2.61 -4.63
C PRO A 6 -7.67 -3.86 -4.59
N MET A 7 -8.83 -3.75 -5.25
CA MET A 7 -9.80 -4.84 -5.42
C MET A 7 -9.31 -5.87 -6.46
N PRO A 8 -9.67 -7.16 -6.32
CA PRO A 8 -9.27 -8.23 -7.22
C PRO A 8 -10.08 -8.16 -8.53
N SER A 9 -9.68 -7.27 -9.41
CA SER A 9 -10.05 -7.21 -10.83
C SER A 9 -8.91 -6.47 -11.55
N PRO A 10 -8.76 -6.52 -12.89
CA PRO A 10 -7.67 -5.83 -13.58
C PRO A 10 -7.84 -4.32 -13.43
N ALA A 11 -7.33 -3.78 -12.32
CA ALA A 11 -7.46 -2.40 -11.89
C ALA A 11 -6.36 -1.57 -12.56
N TRP A 12 -6.43 -1.48 -13.88
CA TRP A 12 -5.66 -0.52 -14.64
C TRP A 12 -6.23 0.88 -14.37
N GLY A 13 -5.60 1.65 -13.47
CA GLY A 13 -5.70 3.12 -13.47
C GLY A 13 -6.91 3.77 -12.79
N ARG A 14 -7.53 3.15 -11.78
CA ARG A 14 -8.57 3.82 -10.97
C ARG A 14 -8.00 4.25 -9.62
N ILE A 15 -8.04 5.55 -9.34
CA ILE A 15 -7.61 6.16 -8.07
C ILE A 15 -8.86 6.62 -7.32
N GLY A 16 -9.02 6.16 -6.09
CA GLY A 16 -10.10 6.59 -5.19
C GLY A 16 -9.65 7.75 -4.30
N VAL A 17 -10.48 8.77 -4.16
CA VAL A 17 -10.19 9.92 -3.28
C VAL A 17 -11.22 9.98 -2.15
N HIS A 18 -10.77 9.84 -0.91
CA HIS A 18 -11.63 9.95 0.26
C HIS A 18 -11.97 11.42 0.53
N THR A 19 -13.23 11.74 0.84
CA THR A 19 -13.67 13.13 1.10
C THR A 19 -12.97 13.77 2.30
N GLY A 20 -12.48 12.96 3.25
CA GLY A 20 -11.62 13.41 4.35
C GLY A 20 -10.28 13.99 3.87
N LEU A 21 -9.69 13.47 2.80
CA LEU A 21 -8.47 14.03 2.20
C LEU A 21 -8.73 15.44 1.67
N LEU A 22 -9.90 15.66 1.05
CA LEU A 22 -10.29 16.97 0.54
C LEU A 22 -10.48 18.02 1.65
N ARG A 23 -10.58 17.61 2.91
CA ARG A 23 -10.64 18.54 4.06
C ARG A 23 -9.27 19.00 4.55
N VAL A 24 -8.21 18.27 4.22
CA VAL A 24 -6.83 18.54 4.67
C VAL A 24 -5.92 19.01 3.54
N ALA A 25 -6.25 18.70 2.29
CA ALA A 25 -5.61 19.23 1.10
C ALA A 25 -6.21 20.61 0.77
N GLU A 26 -5.55 21.67 1.23
CA GLU A 26 -6.00 23.05 1.09
C GLU A 26 -5.74 23.63 -0.31
N THR A 27 -4.84 23.01 -1.08
CA THR A 27 -4.49 23.45 -2.43
C THR A 27 -4.52 22.30 -3.44
N PRO A 28 -4.72 22.59 -4.74
CA PRO A 28 -4.61 21.57 -5.79
C PRO A 28 -3.24 20.87 -5.80
N ALA A 29 -2.16 21.60 -5.45
CA ALA A 29 -0.83 21.02 -5.35
C ALA A 29 -0.73 20.02 -4.19
N GLN A 30 -1.34 20.30 -3.04
CA GLN A 30 -1.40 19.34 -1.94
C GLN A 30 -2.19 18.09 -2.33
N LEU A 31 -3.32 18.23 -3.01
CA LEU A 31 -4.05 17.07 -3.55
C LEU A 31 -3.19 16.30 -4.58
N ALA A 32 -2.48 17.01 -5.44
CA ALA A 32 -1.60 16.42 -6.45
C ALA A 32 -0.46 15.60 -5.83
N ALA A 33 -0.02 15.89 -4.60
CA ALA A 33 0.98 15.07 -3.90
C ALA A 33 0.45 13.64 -3.65
N VAL A 34 -0.77 13.50 -3.14
CA VAL A 34 -1.37 12.17 -2.91
C VAL A 34 -1.71 11.49 -4.22
N ILE A 35 -2.30 12.21 -5.19
CA ILE A 35 -2.57 11.62 -6.50
C ILE A 35 -1.28 11.16 -7.18
N GLY A 36 -0.20 11.94 -7.10
CA GLY A 36 1.11 11.57 -7.62
C GLY A 36 1.64 10.29 -6.99
N HIS A 37 1.55 10.16 -5.67
CA HIS A 37 1.93 8.96 -4.93
C HIS A 37 1.10 7.72 -5.38
N GLU A 38 -0.22 7.85 -5.51
CA GLU A 38 -1.08 6.75 -5.97
C GLU A 38 -0.78 6.36 -7.44
N VAL A 39 -0.50 7.34 -8.31
CA VAL A 39 -0.02 7.06 -9.68
C VAL A 39 1.34 6.36 -9.63
N GLY A 40 2.22 6.74 -8.71
CA GLY A 40 3.50 6.08 -8.44
C GLY A 40 3.34 4.59 -8.18
N HIS A 41 2.46 4.21 -7.26
CA HIS A 41 2.14 2.80 -6.99
C HIS A 41 1.61 2.03 -8.20
N VAL A 42 0.80 2.68 -9.03
CA VAL A 42 0.25 2.05 -10.24
C VAL A 42 1.35 1.83 -11.28
N LEU A 43 2.19 2.83 -11.52
CA LEU A 43 3.27 2.77 -12.51
C LEU A 43 4.39 1.81 -12.11
N ALA A 44 4.67 1.68 -10.81
CA ALA A 44 5.64 0.73 -10.27
C ALA A 44 5.05 -0.68 -10.05
N GLU A 45 3.77 -0.89 -10.40
CA GLU A 45 3.07 -2.18 -10.26
C GLU A 45 3.08 -2.80 -8.84
N HIS A 46 3.27 -1.99 -7.79
CA HIS A 46 3.37 -2.46 -6.40
C HIS A 46 2.16 -3.32 -5.95
N GLY A 47 0.97 -3.06 -6.51
CA GLY A 47 -0.23 -3.88 -6.27
C GLY A 47 -0.12 -5.31 -6.83
N ASN A 48 0.44 -5.46 -8.03
CA ASN A 48 0.67 -6.75 -8.68
C ASN A 48 1.76 -7.55 -7.96
N GLU A 49 2.83 -6.87 -7.54
CA GLU A 49 3.89 -7.49 -6.75
C GLU A 49 3.37 -8.01 -5.42
N ARG A 50 2.56 -7.22 -4.72
CA ARG A 50 1.93 -7.64 -3.47
C ARG A 50 1.00 -8.84 -3.68
N LEU A 51 0.17 -8.81 -4.72
CA LEU A 51 -0.69 -9.95 -5.05
C LEU A 51 0.14 -11.21 -5.34
N THR A 52 1.20 -11.08 -6.11
CA THR A 52 2.11 -12.19 -6.43
C THR A 52 2.78 -12.76 -5.18
N GLN A 53 3.28 -11.89 -4.29
CA GLN A 53 3.85 -12.31 -3.00
C GLN A 53 2.81 -13.04 -2.14
N GLN A 54 1.57 -12.53 -2.07
CA GLN A 54 0.48 -13.18 -1.35
C GLN A 54 0.14 -14.57 -1.91
N LEU A 55 0.05 -14.68 -3.24
CA LEU A 55 -0.23 -15.95 -3.90
C LEU A 55 0.93 -16.95 -3.72
N GLY A 56 2.17 -16.49 -3.80
CA GLY A 56 3.36 -17.31 -3.56
C GLY A 56 3.39 -17.87 -2.13
N ILE A 57 3.15 -17.03 -1.13
CA ILE A 57 3.08 -17.47 0.28
C ILE A 57 1.95 -18.49 0.48
N LYS A 58 0.76 -18.24 -0.08
CA LYS A 58 -0.36 -19.21 -0.03
C LYS A 58 -0.01 -20.53 -0.69
N ALA A 59 0.67 -20.52 -1.83
CA ALA A 59 1.12 -21.72 -2.53
C ALA A 59 2.12 -22.52 -1.68
N VAL A 60 3.09 -21.86 -1.04
CA VAL A 60 4.05 -22.49 -0.12
C VAL A 60 3.34 -23.14 1.07
N LEU A 61 2.40 -22.42 1.70
CA LEU A 61 1.63 -22.96 2.83
C LEU A 61 0.81 -24.20 2.43
N LEU A 62 0.18 -24.19 1.24
CA LEU A 62 -0.54 -25.36 0.71
C LEU A 62 0.38 -26.56 0.52
N LEU A 63 1.58 -26.36 -0.02
CA LEU A 63 2.56 -27.44 -0.20
C LEU A 63 3.03 -28.01 1.14
N VAL A 64 3.36 -27.16 2.11
CA VAL A 64 3.75 -27.60 3.46
C VAL A 64 2.63 -28.41 4.12
N GLY A 65 1.38 -27.97 3.99
CA GLY A 65 0.21 -28.69 4.51
C GLY A 65 -0.09 -30.02 3.82
N PHE A 66 0.29 -30.19 2.56
CA PHE A 66 0.06 -31.42 1.81
C PHE A 66 1.14 -32.49 2.09
N PHE A 67 2.38 -32.06 2.31
CA PHE A 67 3.54 -32.96 2.50
C PHE A 67 3.95 -33.17 3.97
N GLY A 68 3.37 -32.45 4.92
CA GLY A 68 3.72 -32.60 6.33
C GLY A 68 2.92 -33.70 7.03
N GLU A 69 3.57 -34.83 7.29
CA GLU A 69 3.02 -35.91 8.11
C GLU A 69 3.12 -35.55 9.61
N GLY A 70 2.00 -35.51 10.36
CA GLY A 70 2.00 -35.52 11.85
C GLY A 70 0.84 -34.79 12.56
N ASP A 71 0.11 -35.50 13.42
CA ASP A 71 -1.27 -35.16 13.85
C ASP A 71 -1.46 -34.11 14.98
N LEU A 72 -0.41 -33.52 15.57
CA LEU A 72 -0.59 -32.49 16.64
C LEU A 72 0.36 -31.29 16.53
N GLY A 73 1.61 -31.48 16.06
CA GLY A 73 2.55 -30.39 15.82
C GLY A 73 2.32 -29.65 14.49
N HIS A 74 1.75 -30.34 13.50
CA HIS A 74 1.54 -29.78 12.16
C HIS A 74 0.44 -28.73 12.14
N GLN A 75 -0.66 -28.91 12.87
CA GLN A 75 -1.72 -27.90 12.97
C GLN A 75 -1.26 -26.61 13.68
N GLN A 76 -0.48 -26.72 14.76
CA GLN A 76 0.05 -25.55 15.48
C GLN A 76 1.09 -24.80 14.65
N LEU A 77 1.96 -25.54 13.93
CA LEU A 77 2.90 -24.95 12.98
C LEU A 77 2.18 -24.23 11.83
N MET A 78 1.14 -24.85 11.26
CA MET A 78 0.35 -24.25 10.20
C MET A 78 -0.44 -23.01 10.66
N GLN A 79 -0.95 -23.00 11.90
CA GLN A 79 -1.55 -21.79 12.49
C GLN A 79 -0.51 -20.68 12.71
N ALA A 80 0.67 -21.00 13.26
CA ALA A 80 1.73 -20.02 13.48
C ALA A 80 2.27 -19.45 12.17
N LEU A 81 2.47 -20.30 11.15
CA LEU A 81 2.86 -19.87 9.81
C LEU A 81 1.77 -19.06 9.13
N GLY A 82 0.50 -19.44 9.26
CA GLY A 82 -0.64 -18.68 8.75
C GLY A 82 -0.74 -17.28 9.36
N LEU A 83 -0.57 -17.17 10.68
CA LEU A 83 -0.54 -15.89 11.39
C LEU A 83 0.69 -15.06 11.02
N GLY A 84 1.88 -15.67 10.96
CA GLY A 84 3.12 -14.98 10.58
C GLY A 84 3.08 -14.49 9.13
N ALA A 85 2.55 -15.30 8.21
CA ALA A 85 2.31 -14.94 6.82
C ALA A 85 1.29 -13.80 6.73
N GLN A 86 0.16 -13.90 7.44
CA GLN A 86 -0.88 -12.89 7.41
C GLN A 86 -0.37 -11.55 7.95
N LEU A 87 0.41 -11.56 9.04
CA LEU A 87 1.04 -10.37 9.59
C LEU A 87 2.08 -9.79 8.61
N GLY A 88 2.95 -10.63 8.02
CA GLY A 88 3.94 -10.20 7.03
C GLY A 88 3.32 -9.62 5.75
N ILE A 89 2.19 -10.17 5.32
CA ILE A 89 1.42 -9.72 4.15
C ILE A 89 0.61 -8.45 4.43
N SER A 90 0.10 -8.31 5.66
CA SER A 90 -0.76 -7.19 6.08
C SER A 90 0.00 -5.95 6.48
N LEU A 91 1.32 -6.03 6.67
CA LEU A 91 2.14 -4.84 6.85
C LEU A 91 1.90 -3.89 5.65
N PRO A 92 1.89 -2.56 5.88
CA PRO A 92 1.81 -1.55 4.82
C PRO A 92 2.89 -1.80 3.77
N PHE A 93 2.80 -1.19 2.58
CA PHE A 93 3.74 -1.51 1.50
C PHE A 93 5.17 -1.47 2.04
N SER A 94 6.03 -2.35 1.51
CA SER A 94 7.42 -2.39 1.98
C SER A 94 7.97 -0.97 1.95
N ARG A 95 8.79 -0.58 2.94
CA ARG A 95 9.31 0.80 3.03
C ARG A 95 9.91 1.28 1.70
N THR A 96 10.48 0.35 0.93
CA THR A 96 11.00 0.56 -0.42
C THR A 96 9.93 0.91 -1.45
N HIS A 97 8.76 0.27 -1.42
CA HIS A 97 7.65 0.59 -2.33
C HIS A 97 7.05 1.97 -2.04
N GLU A 98 6.93 2.34 -0.77
CA GLU A 98 6.45 3.68 -0.37
C GLU A 98 7.46 4.76 -0.80
N GLU A 99 8.76 4.52 -0.57
CA GLU A 99 9.82 5.45 -0.98
C GLU A 99 9.86 5.63 -2.51
N GLU A 100 9.74 4.54 -3.28
CA GLU A 100 9.67 4.60 -4.73
C GLU A 100 8.42 5.35 -5.22
N ALA A 101 7.25 5.06 -4.63
CA ALA A 101 6.01 5.76 -4.95
C ALA A 101 6.07 7.25 -4.62
N ASP A 102 6.71 7.63 -3.51
CA ASP A 102 6.94 9.04 -3.13
C ASP A 102 7.86 9.75 -4.13
N LEU A 103 9.00 9.14 -4.48
CA LEU A 103 9.95 9.74 -5.43
C LEU A 103 9.33 9.91 -6.82
N MET A 104 8.64 8.88 -7.31
CA MET A 104 7.91 8.94 -8.58
C MET A 104 6.78 9.96 -8.51
N GLY A 105 5.99 9.96 -7.44
CA GLY A 105 4.87 10.85 -7.24
C GLY A 105 5.27 12.31 -7.22
N LEU A 106 6.34 12.66 -6.51
CA LEU A 106 6.91 14.01 -6.50
C LEU A 106 7.43 14.41 -7.89
N ALA A 107 8.06 13.50 -8.63
CA ALA A 107 8.51 13.77 -10.00
C ALA A 107 7.33 13.98 -10.97
N ILE A 108 6.27 13.19 -10.86
CA ILE A 108 5.04 13.33 -11.65
C ILE A 108 4.35 14.66 -11.34
N MET A 109 4.23 14.99 -10.05
CA MET A 109 3.67 16.24 -9.56
C MET A 109 4.45 17.45 -10.12
N ALA A 110 5.78 17.42 -10.08
CA ALA A 110 6.64 18.44 -10.66
C ALA A 110 6.42 18.60 -12.17
N ARG A 111 6.37 17.48 -12.91
CA ARG A 111 6.13 17.47 -14.36
C ARG A 111 4.75 18.00 -14.73
N ALA A 112 3.76 17.84 -13.85
CA ALA A 112 2.42 18.40 -14.01
C ALA A 112 2.33 19.90 -13.66
N GLY A 113 3.44 20.54 -13.25
CA GLY A 113 3.51 21.96 -12.94
C GLY A 113 3.15 22.32 -11.49
N PHE A 114 3.02 21.35 -10.60
CA PHE A 114 2.79 21.58 -9.19
C PHE A 114 4.11 21.61 -8.40
N ASP A 115 4.17 22.40 -7.34
CA ASP A 115 5.33 22.50 -6.45
C ASP A 115 5.42 21.29 -5.50
N PRO A 116 6.41 20.39 -5.65
CA PRO A 116 6.52 19.17 -4.83
C PRO A 116 6.70 19.45 -3.34
N GLN A 117 7.14 20.64 -2.95
CA GLN A 117 7.26 21.04 -1.53
C GLN A 117 5.90 21.10 -0.82
N GLN A 118 4.79 21.21 -1.57
CA GLN A 118 3.44 21.18 -1.01
C GLN A 118 3.07 19.83 -0.37
N SER A 119 3.79 18.74 -0.71
CA SER A 119 3.66 17.46 -0.01
C SER A 119 3.92 17.60 1.50
N VAL A 120 4.95 18.35 1.90
CA VAL A 120 5.30 18.58 3.31
C VAL A 120 4.21 19.37 4.03
N ALA A 121 3.60 20.36 3.35
CA ALA A 121 2.48 21.11 3.89
C ALA A 121 1.26 20.20 4.11
N LEU A 122 0.94 19.33 3.14
CA LEU A 122 -0.12 18.35 3.31
C LEU A 122 0.13 17.41 4.51
N TRP A 123 1.35 16.90 4.68
CA TRP A 123 1.70 16.05 5.83
C TRP A 123 1.46 16.76 7.17
N ARG A 124 1.79 18.05 7.25
CA ARG A 124 1.50 18.87 8.43
C ARG A 124 0.00 19.04 8.67
N ASN A 125 -0.78 19.25 7.61
CA ASN A 125 -2.24 19.37 7.70
C ASN A 125 -2.88 18.08 8.21
N MET A 126 -2.43 16.92 7.70
CA MET A 126 -2.90 15.61 8.17
C MET A 126 -2.54 15.34 9.63
N ALA A 127 -1.32 15.68 10.05
CA ALA A 127 -0.89 15.55 11.44
C ALA A 127 -1.71 16.44 12.38
N ALA A 128 -1.98 17.69 11.97
CA ALA A 128 -2.80 18.64 12.74
C ALA A 128 -4.27 18.21 12.84
N ALA A 129 -4.82 17.57 11.80
CA ALA A 129 -6.19 17.05 11.77
C ALA A 129 -6.40 15.78 12.63
N GLY A 130 -5.39 15.33 13.37
CA GLY A 130 -5.45 14.12 14.21
C GLY A 130 -5.26 12.82 13.44
N GLY A 131 -4.66 12.87 12.24
CA GLY A 131 -4.35 11.69 11.44
C GLY A 131 -3.15 10.94 12.03
N GLY A 132 -3.40 9.73 12.54
CA GLY A 132 -2.36 8.75 12.83
C GLY A 132 -1.47 8.54 11.61
N GLN A 133 -0.15 8.43 11.86
CA GLN A 133 0.83 8.09 10.84
C GLN A 133 0.38 6.84 10.07
N PRO A 134 0.56 6.81 8.73
CA PRO A 134 0.30 5.62 7.93
C PRO A 134 1.11 4.40 8.40
#